data_AF-A0A496Z619-F1
#
_entry.id   AF-A0A496Z619-F1
#
_cell.length_a   1.000
_cell.length_b   1.000
_cell.length_c   1.000
_cell.angle_alpha   90.00
_cell.angle_beta   90.00
_cell.angle_gamma   90.00
#
_symmetry.space_group_name_H-M   'P 1'
#
loop_
_entity.id
_entity.type
_entity.pdbx_description
1 polymer ?
#
loop_
_entity_poly.entity_id
_entity_poly.type
_entity_poly.pdbx_seq_one_letter_code
_entity_poly.pdbx_strand_id
1 'polypeptide(L)'
;MAYPSEFYLRKYSIGVGDRFGHQGAAQLAAVQKAVDLGVYVTPVWNKSFREHQIIGTTPQDQRHAADQAVIEFGWQDAYYVDADHINLNNVD
;
A
#
# COMPACT_ATOMS: atom_id res chain seq x y z
N MET A 1 -5.56 4.19 15.72
CA MET A 1 -5.77 2.82 15.18
C MET A 1 -4.64 1.96 15.69
N ALA A 2 -4.94 0.85 16.36
CA ALA A 2 -3.92 -0.09 16.81
C ALA A 2 -3.45 -0.91 15.61
N TYR A 3 -2.14 -0.94 15.37
CA TYR A 3 -1.55 -1.88 14.42
C TYR A 3 -1.83 -3.31 14.90
N PRO A 4 -2.28 -4.23 14.04
CA PRO A 4 -2.37 -5.64 14.42
C PRO A 4 -0.98 -6.10 14.89
N SER A 5 -0.96 -6.79 16.04
CA SER A 5 0.27 -7.16 16.76
C SER A 5 1.13 -8.20 16.03
N GLU A 6 0.65 -8.76 14.91
CA GLU A 6 1.41 -9.64 14.03
C GLU A 6 1.18 -9.27 12.56
N PHE A 7 2.27 -9.26 11.79
CA PHE A 7 2.22 -9.19 10.33
C PHE A 7 1.56 -10.46 9.80
N TYR A 8 0.38 -10.32 9.17
CA TYR A 8 -0.36 -11.42 8.59
C TYR A 8 -0.76 -11.09 7.15
N LEU A 9 0.10 -11.48 6.21
CA LEU A 9 -0.22 -11.40 4.79
C LEU A 9 -1.17 -12.55 4.41
N ARG A 10 -2.36 -12.21 3.91
CA ARG A 10 -3.33 -13.21 3.43
C ARG A 10 -2.74 -13.98 2.23
N LYS A 11 -3.37 -15.12 1.89
CA LYS A 11 -2.98 -15.97 0.76
C LYS A 11 -2.79 -15.19 -0.55
N TYR A 12 -3.61 -14.16 -0.77
CA TYR A 12 -3.50 -13.28 -1.92
C TYR A 12 -3.24 -11.85 -1.47
N SER A 13 -2.28 -11.23 -2.13
CA SER A 13 -2.02 -9.79 -2.07
C SER A 13 -1.88 -9.25 -3.49
N ILE A 14 -2.07 -7.94 -3.64
CA ILE A 14 -1.90 -7.25 -4.91
C ILE A 14 -1.10 -5.97 -4.69
N GLY A 15 -0.08 -5.77 -5.51
CA GLY A 15 0.68 -4.53 -5.57
C GLY A 15 -0.19 -3.40 -6.14
N VAL A 16 -0.32 -2.31 -5.41
CA VAL A 16 -1.06 -1.11 -5.79
C VAL A 16 -0.12 0.09 -5.82
N GLY A 17 0.64 0.22 -6.91
CA GLY A 17 1.54 1.37 -7.08
C GLY A 17 0.75 2.68 -7.19
N ASP A 18 1.12 3.68 -6.39
CA ASP A 18 0.55 5.03 -6.45
C ASP A 18 1.67 6.06 -6.45
N ARG A 19 2.21 6.29 -7.65
CA ARG A 19 3.39 7.13 -7.85
C ARG A 19 3.18 8.56 -7.35
N PHE A 20 1.94 9.06 -7.34
CA PHE A 20 1.58 10.44 -7.01
C PHE A 20 0.75 10.59 -5.73
N GLY A 21 0.28 9.51 -5.12
CA GLY A 21 -0.51 9.55 -3.88
C GLY A 21 -1.95 10.05 -4.08
N HIS A 22 -2.55 9.79 -5.26
CA HIS A 22 -3.90 10.28 -5.60
C HIS A 22 -4.88 9.17 -5.96
N GLN A 23 -4.45 7.92 -5.95
CA GLN A 23 -5.22 6.77 -6.45
C GLN A 23 -5.74 5.88 -5.33
N GLY A 24 -5.28 6.08 -4.09
CA GLY A 24 -5.54 5.16 -2.98
C GLY A 24 -7.01 4.82 -2.75
N ALA A 25 -7.91 5.81 -2.74
CA ALA A 25 -9.35 5.56 -2.58
C ALA A 25 -9.95 4.71 -3.72
N ALA A 26 -9.54 4.97 -4.96
CA ALA A 26 -10.01 4.19 -6.11
C ALA A 26 -9.44 2.76 -6.11
N GLN A 27 -8.19 2.59 -5.68
CA GLN A 27 -7.56 1.29 -5.50
C GLN A 27 -8.29 0.47 -4.43
N LEU A 28 -8.58 1.07 -3.26
CA LEU A 28 -9.36 0.42 -2.21
C LEU A 28 -10.78 0.07 -2.65
N ALA A 29 -11.45 0.95 -3.42
CA ALA A 29 -12.75 0.66 -3.99
C ALA A 29 -12.72 -0.57 -4.93
N ALA A 30 -11.64 -0.76 -5.68
CA ALA A 30 -11.46 -1.93 -6.54
C ALA A 30 -11.22 -3.20 -5.72
N VAL A 31 -10.43 -3.13 -4.66
CA VAL A 31 -10.19 -4.27 -3.75
C VAL A 31 -11.46 -4.64 -2.98
N GLN A 32 -12.24 -3.67 -2.52
CA GLN A 32 -13.52 -3.90 -1.85
C GLN A 32 -14.47 -4.71 -2.73
N LYS A 33 -14.53 -4.43 -4.04
CA LYS A 33 -15.34 -5.24 -4.98
C LYS A 33 -14.91 -6.71 -5.02
N ALA A 34 -13.62 -7.01 -4.88
CA ALA A 34 -13.16 -8.39 -4.80
C ALA A 34 -13.61 -9.04 -3.48
N VAL A 35 -13.51 -8.31 -2.36
CA VAL A 35 -13.99 -8.76 -1.05
C VAL A 35 -15.50 -9.04 -1.08
N ASP A 36 -16.29 -8.19 -1.71
CA ASP A 36 -17.75 -8.35 -1.86
C ASP A 36 -18.10 -9.62 -2.67
N LEU A 37 -17.19 -10.09 -3.52
CA LEU A 37 -17.30 -11.35 -4.25
C LEU A 37 -16.73 -12.56 -3.47
N GLY A 38 -16.35 -12.37 -2.20
CA GLY A 38 -15.76 -13.38 -1.34
C GLY A 38 -14.26 -13.64 -1.59
N VAL A 39 -13.60 -12.79 -2.39
CA VAL A 39 -12.17 -12.91 -2.70
C VAL A 39 -11.39 -11.89 -1.90
N TYR A 40 -10.82 -12.32 -0.78
CA TYR A 40 -9.98 -11.48 0.06
C TYR A 40 -8.58 -11.31 -0.53
N VAL A 41 -8.23 -10.07 -0.84
CA VAL A 41 -6.91 -9.68 -1.33
C VAL A 41 -6.40 -8.51 -0.49
N THR A 42 -5.18 -8.63 0.02
CA THR A 42 -4.54 -7.54 0.78
C THR A 42 -3.87 -6.55 -0.18
N PRO A 43 -4.25 -5.25 -0.17
CA PRO A 43 -3.55 -4.23 -0.94
C PRO A 43 -2.16 -3.96 -0.34
N VAL A 44 -1.17 -3.86 -1.21
CA VAL A 44 0.23 -3.54 -0.85
C VAL A 44 0.70 -2.37 -1.71
N TRP A 45 0.86 -1.18 -1.12
CA TRP A 45 1.39 -0.03 -1.86
C TRP A 45 2.88 -0.21 -2.10
N ASN A 46 3.25 -0.49 -3.35
CA ASN A 46 4.64 -0.69 -3.73
C ASN A 46 5.19 0.56 -4.43
N LYS A 47 6.38 0.99 -4.00
CA LYS A 47 7.12 2.07 -4.67
C LYS A 47 8.61 1.84 -4.55
N SER A 48 9.32 1.96 -5.66
CA SER A 48 10.76 1.75 -5.72
C SER A 48 11.55 3.01 -5.37
N PHE A 49 12.82 2.82 -4.98
CA PHE A 49 13.75 3.94 -4.79
C PHE A 49 13.85 4.84 -6.04
N ARG A 50 13.84 4.26 -7.24
CA ARG A 50 13.86 5.03 -8.51
C ARG A 50 12.62 5.92 -8.64
N GLU A 51 11.45 5.42 -8.24
CA GLU A 51 10.21 6.19 -8.28
C GLU A 51 10.21 7.33 -7.28
N HIS A 52 10.72 7.08 -6.07
CA HIS A 52 10.97 8.12 -5.08
C HIS A 52 11.84 9.25 -5.65
N GLN A 53 12.95 8.91 -6.32
CA GLN A 53 13.84 9.89 -6.95
C GLN A 53 13.18 10.68 -8.10
N ILE A 54 12.42 10.02 -8.98
CA ILE A 54 11.77 10.69 -10.12
C ILE A 54 10.71 11.68 -9.65
N ILE A 55 9.97 11.32 -8.59
CA ILE A 55 8.85 12.13 -8.10
C ILE A 55 9.27 13.15 -7.04
N GLY A 56 10.42 12.94 -6.39
CA GLY A 56 10.84 13.75 -5.25
C GLY A 56 10.07 13.42 -3.98
N THR A 57 9.83 12.12 -3.74
CA THR A 57 9.16 11.62 -2.51
C THR A 57 10.08 10.68 -1.76
N THR A 58 9.73 10.36 -0.52
CA THR A 58 10.44 9.46 0.39
C THR A 58 9.57 8.24 0.75
N PRO A 59 10.15 7.16 1.30
CA PRO A 59 9.38 6.02 1.80
C PRO A 59 8.29 6.42 2.82
N GLN A 60 8.58 7.42 3.66
CA GLN A 60 7.63 7.97 4.64
C GLN A 60 6.43 8.62 3.95
N ASP A 61 6.63 9.31 2.82
CA ASP A 61 5.51 9.88 2.05
C ASP A 61 4.58 8.79 1.52
N GLN A 62 5.13 7.67 1.03
CA GLN A 62 4.32 6.52 0.60
C GLN A 62 3.53 5.92 1.75
N ARG A 63 4.15 5.80 2.93
CA ARG A 63 3.48 5.32 4.14
C ARG A 63 2.32 6.24 4.53
N HIS A 64 2.55 7.55 4.58
CA HIS A 64 1.50 8.51 4.91
C HIS A 64 0.36 8.51 3.89
N ALA A 65 0.67 8.39 2.59
CA ALA A 65 -0.35 8.33 1.54
C ALA A 65 -1.23 7.07 1.67
N ALA A 66 -0.64 5.90 1.94
CA ALA A 66 -1.38 4.67 2.17
C ALA A 66 -2.27 4.78 3.42
N ASP A 67 -1.74 5.32 4.51
CA ASP A 67 -2.50 5.53 5.76
C ASP A 67 -3.69 6.46 5.55
N GLN A 68 -3.48 7.58 4.87
CA GLN A 68 -4.55 8.53 4.57
C GLN A 68 -5.62 7.90 3.68
N ALA A 69 -5.24 7.17 2.63
CA ALA A 69 -6.19 6.48 1.77
C ALA A 69 -7.06 5.48 2.55
N VAL A 70 -6.43 4.71 3.46
CA VAL A 70 -7.14 3.74 4.31
C VAL A 70 -8.12 4.44 5.26
N ILE A 71 -7.69 5.53 5.90
CA ILE A 71 -8.53 6.31 6.83
C ILE A 71 -9.70 6.95 6.09
N GLU A 72 -9.43 7.64 4.98
CA GLU A 72 -10.44 8.37 4.21
C GLU A 72 -11.47 7.45 3.56
N PHE A 73 -11.02 6.29 3.04
CA PHE A 73 -11.92 5.28 2.49
C PHE A 73 -12.68 4.50 3.59
N GLY A 74 -12.13 4.43 4.80
CA GLY A 74 -12.68 3.63 5.89
C GLY A 74 -12.37 2.13 5.80
N TRP A 75 -11.24 1.76 5.18
CA TRP A 75 -10.81 0.36 5.05
C TRP A 75 -10.47 -0.24 6.42
N GLN A 76 -11.04 -1.41 6.73
CA GLN A 76 -10.94 -2.06 8.05
C GLN A 76 -10.03 -3.30 8.06
N ASP A 77 -9.64 -3.80 6.88
CA ASP A 77 -8.79 -4.96 6.74
C ASP A 77 -7.30 -4.58 6.71
N ALA A 78 -6.42 -5.58 6.72
CA ALA A 78 -4.98 -5.35 6.60
C ALA A 78 -4.61 -4.68 5.26
N TYR A 79 -3.57 -3.85 5.30
CA TYR A 79 -2.86 -3.28 4.15
C TYR A 79 -1.39 -3.15 4.50
N TYR A 80 -0.53 -3.07 3.48
CA TYR A 80 0.92 -2.95 3.69
C TYR A 80 1.55 -1.97 2.70
N VAL A 81 2.81 -1.65 2.96
CA VAL A 81 3.68 -0.88 2.06
C VAL A 81 4.89 -1.75 1.75
N ASP A 82 5.32 -1.73 0.49
CA ASP A 82 6.46 -2.48 -0.01
C ASP A 82 7.49 -1.54 -0.64
N ALA A 83 8.72 -1.62 -0.15
CA ALA A 83 9.86 -0.94 -0.73
C ALA A 83 10.37 -1.78 -1.91
N ASP A 84 9.88 -1.47 -3.11
CA ASP A 84 10.13 -2.29 -4.30
C ASP A 84 11.55 -2.07 -4.85
N HIS A 85 12.13 -3.10 -5.45
CA HIS A 85 13.47 -3.06 -6.08
C HIS A 85 14.61 -2.56 -5.17
N ILE A 86 14.61 -2.97 -3.90
CA ILE A 86 15.72 -2.70 -2.97
C ILE A 86 16.96 -3.53 -3.34
N ASN A 87 18.12 -2.93 -3.15
CA ASN A 87 19.44 -3.53 -3.30
C ASN A 87 20.38 -2.97 -2.22
N LEU A 88 21.62 -3.47 -2.13
CA LEU A 88 22.56 -3.10 -1.06
C LEU A 88 22.89 -1.60 -0.97
N ASN A 89 22.67 -0.82 -2.03
CA ASN A 89 23.02 0.60 -2.06
C ASN A 89 21.87 1.54 -1.66
N ASN A 90 20.65 1.03 -1.51
CA ASN A 90 19.46 1.83 -1.21
C ASN A 90 18.59 1.21 -0.10
N VAL A 91 19.11 0.18 0.57
CA VAL A 91 18.55 -0.33 1.81
C VAL A 91 19.04 0.58 2.94
N ASP A 92 18.08 1.13 3.69
CA ASP A 92 18.31 1.95 4.89
C ASP A 92 18.28 1.08 6.16
#